data_AF-A0A2H0YRI0-F1
#
_entry.id   AF-A0A2H0YRI0-F1
#
_cell.length_a   1.000
_cell.length_b   1.000
_cell.length_c   1.000
_cell.angle_alpha   90.00
_cell.angle_beta   90.00
_cell.angle_gamma   90.00
#
_symmetry.space_group_name_H-M   'P 1'
#
loop_
_entity.id
_entity.type
_entity.pdbx_description
1 polymer ?
#
loop_
_entity_poly.entity_id
_entity_poly.type
_entity_poly.pdbx_seq_one_letter_code
_entity_poly.pdbx_strand_id
1 'polypeptide(L)'
;SRYHVVPELNHHLLEGLDNPKAVVKKSAFLFLESSLYSPKNQRRMLLTKKIAQTQGAHVESLHIQGQDKLSAVLELLFISGYFSTAAAINQGIDPSEIQWVHYFKKHLAK
;
A
#
# COMPACT_ATOMS: atom_id res chain seq x y z
N SER A 1 -9.30 4.53 10.68
CA SER A 1 -8.67 3.80 9.56
C SER A 1 -9.70 2.85 8.96
N ARG A 2 -9.72 2.68 7.63
CA ARG A 2 -10.67 1.79 6.93
C ARG A 2 -9.86 0.68 6.27
N TYR A 3 -10.19 -0.56 6.63
CA TYR A 3 -9.60 -1.76 6.04
C TYR A 3 -10.66 -2.43 5.17
N HIS A 4 -10.32 -2.73 3.92
CA HIS A 4 -11.19 -3.45 3.00
C HIS A 4 -10.46 -4.69 2.49
N VAL A 5 -11.10 -5.85 2.62
CA VAL A 5 -10.64 -7.08 1.95
C VAL A 5 -10.69 -6.90 0.44
N VAL A 6 -9.85 -7.61 -0.32
CA VAL A 6 -9.72 -7.46 -1.79
C VAL A 6 -11.07 -7.40 -2.52
N PRO A 7 -12.07 -8.28 -2.25
CA PRO A 7 -13.36 -8.20 -2.93
C PRO A 7 -14.11 -6.89 -2.67
N GLU A 8 -14.07 -6.38 -1.45
CA GLU A 8 -14.73 -5.14 -1.04
C GLU A 8 -13.99 -3.91 -1.57
N LEU A 9 -12.66 -3.97 -1.55
CA LEU A 9 -11.81 -2.96 -2.18
C LEU A 9 -12.15 -2.84 -3.67
N ASN A 10 -12.35 -3.95 -4.38
CA ASN A 10 -12.77 -3.90 -5.78
C ASN A 10 -14.14 -3.24 -5.98
N HIS A 11 -15.05 -3.35 -5.01
CA HIS A 11 -16.39 -2.76 -5.12
C HIS A 11 -16.37 -1.23 -5.02
N HIS A 12 -15.47 -0.66 -4.22
CA HIS A 12 -15.41 0.80 -4.01
C HIS A 12 -14.29 1.48 -4.81
N LEU A 13 -13.14 0.83 -4.92
CA LEU A 13 -11.94 1.46 -5.45
C LEU A 13 -12.00 1.59 -6.96
N LEU A 14 -12.54 0.60 -7.69
CA LEU A 14 -12.46 0.58 -9.15
C LEU A 14 -13.11 1.81 -9.80
N GLU A 15 -14.28 2.22 -9.31
CA GLU A 15 -14.97 3.43 -9.79
C GLU A 15 -14.25 4.72 -9.34
N GLY A 16 -13.57 4.68 -8.18
CA GLY A 16 -12.75 5.79 -7.68
C GLY A 16 -11.42 5.98 -8.43
N LEU A 17 -11.03 5.03 -9.29
CA LEU A 17 -9.79 5.10 -10.08
C LEU A 17 -9.94 5.86 -11.40
N ASP A 18 -11.12 6.41 -11.72
CA ASP A 18 -11.31 7.20 -12.96
C ASP A 18 -11.19 8.71 -12.69
N ASN A 19 -11.85 9.22 -11.63
CA ASN A 19 -11.95 10.66 -11.40
C ASN A 19 -11.59 11.11 -9.97
N PRO A 20 -10.93 12.28 -9.83
CA PRO A 20 -10.44 13.15 -10.89
C PRO A 20 -9.14 12.62 -11.54
N LYS A 21 -9.10 12.57 -12.88
CA LYS A 21 -7.97 12.00 -13.67
C LYS A 21 -6.59 12.56 -13.31
N ALA A 22 -6.53 13.83 -12.91
CA ALA A 22 -5.27 14.47 -12.51
C ALA A 22 -4.67 13.85 -11.24
N VAL A 23 -5.51 13.37 -10.31
CA VAL A 23 -5.06 12.67 -9.11
C VAL A 23 -4.64 11.26 -9.47
N VAL A 24 -5.45 10.55 -10.26
CA VAL A 24 -5.15 9.17 -10.70
C VAL A 24 -3.77 9.07 -11.34
N LYS A 25 -3.44 9.99 -12.27
CA LYS A 25 -2.13 10.04 -12.95
C LYS A 25 -0.95 10.36 -12.04
N LYS A 26 -1.19 10.98 -10.88
CA LYS A 26 -0.16 11.30 -9.88
C LYS A 26 -0.09 10.27 -8.75
N SER A 27 -0.99 9.29 -8.75
CA SER A 27 -1.02 8.23 -7.76
C SER A 27 -0.15 7.06 -8.20
N ALA A 28 0.53 6.47 -7.22
CA ALA A 28 1.22 5.19 -7.37
C ALA A 28 0.48 4.12 -6.56
N PHE A 29 0.25 2.96 -7.18
CA PHE A 29 -0.32 1.78 -6.55
C PHE A 29 0.74 0.71 -6.46
N LEU A 30 1.01 0.24 -5.23
CA LEU A 30 1.86 -0.91 -4.99
C LEU A 30 0.98 -2.13 -4.69
N PHE A 31 1.06 -3.13 -5.56
CA PHE A 31 0.39 -4.42 -5.38
C PHE A 31 1.32 -5.37 -4.62
N LEU A 32 0.88 -5.82 -3.45
CA LEU A 32 1.57 -6.85 -2.67
C LEU A 32 1.07 -8.21 -3.14
N GLU A 33 1.90 -8.99 -3.81
CA GLU A 33 1.50 -10.25 -4.44
C GLU A 33 2.15 -11.43 -3.71
N SER A 34 1.38 -12.48 -3.43
CA SER A 34 1.89 -13.70 -2.80
C SER A 34 1.19 -14.92 -3.38
N SER A 35 1.95 -15.99 -3.62
CA SER A 35 1.42 -17.30 -4.01
C SER A 35 0.52 -17.92 -2.95
N LEU A 36 0.62 -17.46 -1.70
CA LEU A 36 -0.19 -17.92 -0.57
C LEU A 36 -1.60 -17.35 -0.54
N TYR A 37 -1.90 -16.36 -1.38
CA TYR A 37 -3.26 -15.83 -1.49
C TYR A 37 -4.18 -16.86 -2.16
N SER A 38 -5.48 -16.82 -1.82
CA SER A 38 -6.44 -17.68 -2.50
C SER A 38 -6.45 -17.38 -4.01
N PRO A 39 -6.66 -18.40 -4.88
CA PRO A 39 -6.70 -18.19 -6.34
C PRO A 39 -7.70 -17.09 -6.76
N LYS A 40 -8.81 -16.97 -6.02
CA LYS A 40 -9.82 -15.91 -6.22
C LYS A 40 -9.23 -14.52 -5.99
N ASN A 41 -8.44 -14.32 -4.93
CA ASN A 41 -7.83 -13.04 -4.62
C ASN A 41 -6.68 -12.72 -5.58
N GLN A 42 -5.86 -13.70 -5.96
CA GLN A 42 -4.83 -13.51 -6.98
C GLN A 42 -5.42 -12.99 -8.30
N ARG A 43 -6.50 -13.63 -8.77
CA ARG A 43 -7.21 -13.20 -9.99
C ARG A 43 -7.80 -11.79 -9.87
N ARG A 44 -8.36 -11.46 -8.70
CA ARG A 44 -8.90 -10.12 -8.43
C ARG A 44 -7.81 -9.05 -8.44
N MET A 45 -6.67 -9.31 -7.79
CA MET A 45 -5.55 -8.39 -7.78
C MET A 45 -5.02 -8.14 -9.19
N LEU A 46 -4.86 -9.20 -10.00
CA LEU A 46 -4.45 -9.08 -11.40
C LEU A 46 -5.41 -8.17 -12.21
N LEU A 47 -6.72 -8.37 -12.09
CA LEU A 47 -7.71 -7.55 -12.80
C LEU A 47 -7.71 -6.10 -12.30
N THR A 48 -7.59 -5.91 -10.99
CA THR A 48 -7.52 -4.57 -10.38
C THR A 48 -6.30 -3.81 -10.87
N LYS A 49 -5.15 -4.48 -10.93
CA LYS A 49 -3.89 -3.95 -11.46
C LYS A 49 -4.06 -3.48 -12.91
N LYS A 50 -4.66 -4.33 -13.76
CA LYS A 50 -4.92 -4.01 -15.17
C LYS A 50 -5.84 -2.80 -15.33
N ILE A 51 -6.88 -2.70 -14.49
CA ILE A 51 -7.80 -1.55 -14.52
C ILE A 51 -7.07 -0.28 -14.09
N ALA A 52 -6.31 -0.31 -12.98
CA ALA A 52 -5.54 0.84 -12.50
C ALA A 52 -4.54 1.35 -13.56
N GLN A 53 -3.84 0.44 -14.25
CA GLN A 53 -2.96 0.78 -15.37
C GLN A 53 -3.73 1.41 -16.55
N THR A 54 -4.90 0.85 -16.89
CA THR A 54 -5.74 1.36 -17.99
C THR A 54 -6.24 2.78 -17.69
N GLN A 55 -6.49 3.11 -16.42
CA GLN A 55 -6.88 4.45 -15.98
C GLN A 55 -5.70 5.43 -15.87
N GLY A 56 -4.48 4.98 -16.17
CA GLY A 56 -3.28 5.82 -16.22
C GLY A 56 -2.61 6.04 -14.87
N ALA A 57 -2.92 5.24 -13.85
CA ALA A 57 -2.17 5.25 -12.60
C ALA A 57 -0.80 4.59 -12.78
N HIS A 58 0.19 5.02 -11.99
CA HIS A 58 1.46 4.31 -11.89
C HIS A 58 1.26 3.05 -11.05
N VAL A 59 1.70 1.88 -11.53
CA VAL A 59 1.41 0.60 -10.88
C VAL A 59 2.65 -0.27 -10.80
N GLU A 60 3.01 -0.65 -9.59
CA GLU A 60 4.14 -1.52 -9.27
C GLU A 60 3.67 -2.77 -8.53
N SER A 61 4.47 -3.84 -8.59
CA SER A 61 4.21 -5.07 -7.84
C SER A 61 5.41 -5.47 -6.99
N LEU A 62 5.16 -5.78 -5.73
CA LEU A 62 6.09 -6.46 -4.83
C LEU A 62 5.66 -7.91 -4.65
N HIS A 63 6.48 -8.84 -5.10
CA HIS A 63 6.21 -10.28 -4.98
C HIS A 63 6.86 -10.84 -3.71
N ILE A 64 6.03 -11.20 -2.75
CA ILE A 64 6.41 -11.80 -1.47
C ILE A 64 6.76 -13.27 -1.71
N GLN A 65 7.98 -13.66 -1.36
CA GLN A 65 8.55 -14.99 -1.63
C GLN A 65 8.39 -15.97 -0.46
N GLY A 66 7.92 -15.52 0.71
CA GLY A 66 7.67 -16.36 1.87
C GLY A 66 6.87 -17.62 1.54
N GLN A 67 7.40 -18.79 1.93
CA GLN A 67 6.85 -20.10 1.60
C GLN A 67 5.66 -20.49 2.48
N ASP A 68 5.45 -19.77 3.58
CA ASP A 68 4.35 -19.91 4.50
C ASP A 68 3.87 -18.53 4.99
N LYS A 69 2.73 -18.51 5.68
CA LYS A 69 2.10 -17.25 6.11
C LYS A 69 2.99 -16.41 7.02
N LEU A 70 3.74 -17.04 7.92
CA LEU A 70 4.59 -16.34 8.87
C LEU A 70 5.79 -15.76 8.13
N SER A 71 6.49 -16.54 7.31
CA SER A 71 7.62 -16.05 6.52
C SER A 71 7.23 -14.93 5.57
N ALA A 72 6.06 -15.03 4.91
CA ALA A 72 5.54 -13.97 4.04
C ALA A 72 5.23 -12.66 4.81
N VAL A 73 4.67 -12.75 6.01
CA VAL A 73 4.40 -11.58 6.86
C VAL A 73 5.70 -10.95 7.35
N LEU A 74 6.66 -11.75 7.80
CA LEU A 74 7.95 -11.26 8.27
C LEU A 74 8.76 -10.58 7.14
N GLU A 75 8.75 -11.15 5.94
CA GLU A 75 9.34 -10.55 4.76
C GLU A 75 8.72 -9.18 4.46
N LEU A 76 7.39 -9.09 4.44
CA LEU A 76 6.69 -7.83 4.20
C LEU A 76 6.99 -6.78 5.28
N LEU A 77 7.02 -7.19 6.55
CA LEU A 77 7.38 -6.30 7.67
C LEU A 77 8.81 -5.77 7.52
N PHE A 78 9.75 -6.64 7.17
CA PHE A 78 11.14 -6.26 6.99
C PHE A 78 11.31 -5.29 5.80
N ILE A 79 10.75 -5.62 4.64
CA ILE A 79 10.84 -4.78 3.44
C ILE A 79 10.19 -3.41 3.68
N SER A 80 8.99 -3.38 4.27
CA SER A 80 8.29 -2.12 4.53
C SER A 80 8.99 -1.25 5.57
N GLY A 81 9.51 -1.85 6.65
CA GLY A 81 10.30 -1.13 7.67
C GLY A 81 11.60 -0.58 7.09
N TYR A 82 12.32 -1.39 6.32
CA TYR A 82 13.54 -0.96 5.64
C TYR A 82 13.26 0.16 4.64
N PHE A 83 12.26 0.00 3.78
CA PHE A 83 11.88 1.00 2.77
C PHE A 83 11.55 2.35 3.41
N SER A 84 10.70 2.35 4.46
CA SER A 84 10.34 3.57 5.17
C SER A 84 11.55 4.25 5.81
N THR A 85 12.42 3.47 6.43
CA THR A 85 13.63 3.97 7.11
C THR A 85 14.61 4.56 6.09
N ALA A 86 14.90 3.83 5.01
CA ALA A 86 15.78 4.28 3.94
C ALA A 86 15.24 5.55 3.26
N ALA A 87 13.93 5.63 3.02
CA ALA A 87 13.30 6.81 2.43
C ALA A 87 13.41 8.05 3.31
N ALA A 88 13.32 7.92 4.64
CA ALA A 88 13.51 9.02 5.58
C ALA A 88 14.98 9.48 5.61
N ILE A 89 15.92 8.54 5.73
CA ILE A 89 17.36 8.84 5.74
C ILE A 89 17.77 9.54 4.43
N ASN A 90 17.29 9.08 3.29
CA ASN A 90 17.57 9.69 1.99
C ASN A 90 17.03 11.12 1.85
N GLN A 91 16.02 11.49 2.66
CA GLN A 91 15.48 12.85 2.74
C GLN A 91 16.10 13.67 3.88
N GLY A 92 17.09 13.14 4.61
CA GLY A 92 17.70 13.80 5.77
C GLY A 92 16.77 13.91 6.98
N ILE A 93 15.75 13.05 7.07
CA ILE A 93 14.77 13.03 8.16
C ILE A 93 15.15 11.92 9.14
N ASP A 94 15.08 12.19 10.45
CA ASP A 94 15.19 11.16 11.48
C ASP A 94 13.95 10.24 11.43
N PRO A 95 14.10 8.94 11.11
CA PRO A 95 12.98 8.01 11.01
C PRO A 95 12.29 7.70 12.35
N SER A 96 12.91 8.06 13.47
CA SER A 96 12.37 7.82 14.82
C SER A 96 11.53 8.99 15.36
N GLU A 97 11.62 10.18 14.75
CA GLU A 97 10.90 11.35 15.23
C GLU A 97 9.40 11.33 14.86
N ILE A 98 8.56 11.68 15.83
CA ILE A 98 7.09 11.77 15.67
C ILE A 98 6.56 13.15 16.13
N GLN A 99 7.23 14.23 15.71
CA GLN A 99 6.95 15.61 16.13
C GLN A 99 5.47 16.03 16.07
N TRP A 100 4.76 15.67 14.99
CA TRP A 100 3.34 16.01 14.82
C TRP A 100 2.43 15.26 15.80
N VAL A 101 2.80 14.03 16.19
CA VAL A 101 2.07 13.27 17.22
C VAL A 101 2.25 13.93 18.59
N HIS A 102 3.46 14.38 18.91
CA HIS A 102 3.71 15.14 20.15
C HIS A 102 2.90 16.44 20.17
N TYR A 103 2.95 17.22 19.09
CA TYR A 103 2.14 18.43 18.94
C TYR A 103 0.65 18.13 19.10
N PHE A 104 0.12 17.14 18.39
CA PHE A 104 -1.29 16.78 18.41
C PHE A 104 -1.76 16.35 19.81
N LYS A 105 -1.01 15.46 20.48
CA LYS A 105 -1.32 15.02 21.86
C LYS A 105 -1.29 16.17 22.86
N LYS A 106 -0.36 17.13 22.71
CA LYS A 106 -0.28 18.32 23.56
C LYS A 106 -1.52 19.22 23.45
N HIS A 107 -2.15 19.28 22.27
CA HIS A 107 -3.31 20.14 22.03
C HIS A 107 -4.65 19.44 22.27
N LEU A 108 -4.68 18.10 22.19
CA LEU A 108 -5.84 17.29 22.59
C LEU A 108 -6.10 17.28 24.10
N ALA A 109 -5.05 17.45 24.90
CA ALA A 109 -5.16 17.46 26.36
C ALA A 109 -5.59 18.82 26.94
N LYS A 110 -5.97 19.78 26.09
CA LYS A 110 -6.58 21.05 26.46
C LYS A 110 -8.09 20.97 26.24
#